data_AF-A0A382QEX9-F1
#
_entry.id   AF-A0A382QEX9-F1
#
_cell.length_a   1.000
_cell.length_b   1.000
_cell.length_c   1.000
_cell.angle_alpha   90.00
_cell.angle_beta   90.00
_cell.angle_gamma   90.00
#
_symmetry.space_group_name_H-M   'P 1'
#
loop_
_entity.id
_entity.type
_entity.pdbx_description
1 polymer ?
#
loop_
_entity_poly.entity_id
_entity_poly.type
_entity_poly.pdbx_seq_one_letter_code
_entity_poly.pdbx_strand_id
1 'polypeptide(L)' 'MKTRLINAVIFLALYLAFLAWYDGWGMDPFTAEEVDTLASKVEAQGTNPEELKNLRRLLKDDDGEEFFMLNLNRYEYA' A
#
# COMPACT_ATOMS: atom_id res chain seq x y z
N MET A 1 26.68 31.47 -10.87
CA MET A 1 25.47 31.00 -11.59
C MET A 1 25.49 29.49 -11.88
N LYS A 2 26.55 28.91 -12.46
CA LYS A 2 26.62 27.47 -12.79
C LYS A 2 26.32 26.52 -11.62
N THR A 3 26.93 26.71 -10.45
CA THR A 3 26.72 25.85 -9.27
C THR A 3 25.27 25.88 -8.77
N ARG A 4 24.61 27.05 -8.81
CA ARG A 4 23.20 27.18 -8.41
C ARG A 4 22.29 26.40 -9.36
N LEU A 5 22.58 26.43 -10.66
CA LEU A 5 21.82 25.68 -11.66
C LEU A 5 22.01 24.18 -11.51
N ILE A 6 23.25 23.72 -11.28
CA ILE A 6 23.56 22.30 -11.03
C ILE A 6 22.80 21.80 -9.79
N ASN A 7 22.86 22.55 -8.68
CA ASN A 7 22.14 22.17 -7.46
C ASN A 7 20.63 22.11 -7.69
N ALA A 8 20.06 23.06 -8.43
CA ALA A 8 18.63 23.06 -8.75
C ALA A 8 18.22 21.83 -9.56
N VAL A 9 19.01 21.44 -10.55
CA VAL A 9 18.75 20.22 -11.35
C VAL A 9 18.84 18.96 -10.49
N ILE A 10 19.83 18.89 -9.59
CA ILE A 10 19.97 17.75 -8.66
C ILE A 10 18.73 17.64 -7.77
N PHE A 11 18.31 18.74 -7.14
CA PHE A 11 17.14 18.73 -6.27
C PHE A 11 15.85 18.42 -7.04
N LEU A 12 15.71 18.90 -8.27
CA LEU A 12 14.58 18.58 -9.12
C LEU A 12 14.54 17.07 -9.45
N ALA A 13 15.68 16.49 -9.82
CA ALA A 13 15.77 15.06 -10.12
C ALA A 13 15.44 14.19 -8.91
N LEU A 14 15.97 14.55 -7.73
CA LEU A 14 15.64 13.85 -6.48
C LEU A 14 14.17 13.98 -6.13
N TYR A 15 13.58 15.16 -6.33
CA TYR A 15 12.16 15.37 -6.06
C TYR A 15 11.26 14.59 -7.01
N LEU A 16 11.60 14.52 -8.30
CA LEU A 16 10.85 13.71 -9.26
C LEU A 16 10.98 12.20 -8.98
N ALA A 17 12.17 11.74 -8.58
CA ALA A 17 12.35 10.35 -8.15
C ALA A 17 11.52 10.04 -6.89
N PHE A 18 11.48 10.96 -5.93
CA PHE A 18 10.61 10.86 -4.76
C PHE A 18 9.14 10.80 -5.17
N LEU A 19 8.69 11.71 -6.04
CA LEU A 19 7.29 11.77 -6.48
C LEU A 19 6.88 10.50 -7.23
N ALA A 20 7.74 10.00 -8.12
CA ALA A 20 7.49 8.76 -8.85
C ALA A 20 7.33 7.55 -7.92
N TRP A 21 8.10 7.49 -6.84
CA TRP A 21 7.97 6.44 -5.83
C TRP A 21 6.74 6.65 -4.93
N TYR A 22 6.52 7.88 -4.47
CA TYR A 22 5.48 8.22 -3.50
C TYR A 22 4.07 8.08 -4.10
N ASP A 23 3.88 8.56 -5.33
CA ASP A 23 2.61 8.45 -6.06
C ASP A 23 2.47 7.10 -6.78
N GLY A 24 3.42 6.17 -6.59
CA GLY A 24 3.37 4.83 -7.19
C GLY A 24 3.35 4.84 -8.73
N TRP A 25 4.08 5.75 -9.39
CA TRP A 25 4.08 5.84 -10.85
C TRP A 25 4.50 4.51 -11.48
N GLY A 26 3.59 3.92 -12.26
CA GLY A 26 3.81 2.64 -12.93
C GLY A 26 3.70 1.41 -12.02
N MET A 27 3.15 1.57 -10.81
CA MET A 27 2.69 0.42 -10.02
C MET A 27 1.28 0.03 -10.47
N ASP A 28 1.12 -1.24 -10.81
CA ASP A 28 -0.17 -1.83 -11.12
C ASP A 28 -0.80 -2.44 -9.86
N PRO A 29 -2.14 -2.54 -9.78
CA PRO A 29 -2.81 -3.30 -8.73
C PRO A 29 -2.33 -4.75 -8.67
N PHE A 30 -2.52 -5.40 -7.51
CA PHE A 30 -2.13 -6.80 -7.36
C PHE A 30 -2.80 -7.71 -8.40
N THR A 31 -2.00 -8.61 -8.94
CA THR A 31 -2.49 -9.71 -9.77
C THR A 31 -3.23 -10.75 -8.92
N ALA A 32 -4.08 -11.54 -9.56
CA ALA A 32 -4.80 -12.62 -8.86
C ALA A 32 -3.84 -13.62 -8.16
N GLU A 33 -2.68 -13.89 -8.75
CA GLU A 33 -1.67 -14.79 -8.18
C GLU A 33 -1.02 -14.20 -6.92
N GLU A 34 -0.74 -12.89 -6.92
CA GLU A 34 -0.21 -12.19 -5.75
C GLU A 34 -1.23 -12.16 -4.61
N VAL A 35 -2.49 -11.89 -4.92
CA VAL A 35 -3.60 -11.96 -3.96
C VAL A 35 -3.68 -13.34 -3.33
N ASP A 36 -3.66 -14.40 -4.14
CA ASP A 36 -3.72 -15.78 -3.66
C ASP A 36 -2.51 -16.15 -2.79
N THR A 37 -1.32 -15.72 -3.21
CA THR A 37 -0.06 -15.96 -2.48
C THR A 37 -0.07 -15.28 -1.12
N LEU A 38 -0.51 -14.02 -1.05
CA LEU A 38 -0.60 -13.26 0.18
C LEU A 38 -1.68 -13.82 1.12
N ALA A 39 -2.87 -14.11 0.58
CA ALA A 39 -3.96 -14.68 1.35
C ALA A 39 -3.58 -16.05 1.96
N SER A 40 -2.89 -16.90 1.20
CA SER A 40 -2.47 -18.23 1.68
C SER A 40 -1.49 -18.14 2.86
N LYS A 41 -0.62 -17.13 2.90
CA LYS A 41 0.29 -16.91 4.04
C LYS A 41 -0.46 -16.56 5.32
N VAL A 42 -1.54 -15.77 5.20
CA VAL A 42 -2.40 -15.38 6.33
C VAL A 42 -3.31 -16.52 6.76
N GLU A 43 -3.81 -17.31 5.82
CA GLU A 43 -4.58 -18.53 6.09
C GLU A 43 -3.74 -19.53 6.92
N ALA A 44 -2.47 -19.73 6.55
CA ALA A 44 -1.55 -20.61 7.28
C ALA A 44 -1.31 -20.21 8.75
N GLN A 45 -1.64 -18.97 9.14
CA GLN A 45 -1.53 -18.48 10.51
C GLN A 45 -2.78 -18.79 11.37
N GLY A 46 -3.79 -19.47 10.81
CA GLY A 46 -5.02 -19.83 11.53
C GLY A 46 -6.05 -18.71 11.60
N THR A 47 -6.02 -17.79 10.63
CA THR A 47 -6.96 -16.66 10.51
C THR A 47 -8.39 -17.14 10.30
N ASN A 48 -9.37 -16.39 10.83
CA ASN A 48 -10.80 -16.69 10.65
C ASN A 48 -11.18 -16.60 9.14
N PRO A 49 -12.01 -17.53 8.60
CA PRO A 49 -12.50 -17.47 7.23
C PRO A 49 -13.11 -16.12 6.80
N GLU A 50 -13.84 -15.42 7.68
CA GLU A 50 -14.41 -14.11 7.33
C GLU A 50 -13.35 -13.02 7.21
N GLU A 51 -12.32 -13.05 8.06
CA GLU A 51 -11.17 -12.13 7.96
C GLU A 51 -10.37 -12.40 6.68
N LEU A 52 -10.17 -13.68 6.33
CA LEU A 52 -9.50 -14.08 5.10
C LEU A 52 -10.27 -13.63 3.85
N LYS A 53 -11.60 -13.74 3.86
CA LYS A 53 -12.47 -13.23 2.80
C LYS A 53 -12.38 -11.71 2.66
N ASN A 54 -12.39 -10.98 3.76
CA ASN A 54 -12.24 -9.52 3.75
C ASN A 54 -10.85 -9.10 3.26
N LEU A 55 -9.80 -9.81 3.67
CA LEU A 55 -8.44 -9.59 3.19
C LEU A 55 -8.34 -9.80 1.67
N ARG A 56 -8.89 -10.91 1.15
CA ARG A 56 -8.91 -11.18 -0.29
C ARG A 56 -9.63 -10.09 -1.07
N ARG A 57 -10.73 -9.56 -0.53
CA ARG A 57 -11.46 -8.44 -1.13
C ARG A 57 -10.61 -7.17 -1.14
N LEU A 58 -9.99 -6.85 -0.01
CA LEU A 58 -9.09 -5.69 0.10
C LEU A 58 -7.97 -5.77 -0.93
N LEU A 59 -7.20 -6.87 -0.95
CA LEU A 59 -6.06 -7.02 -1.86
C LEU A 59 -6.45 -6.96 -3.35
N LYS A 60 -7.69 -7.30 -3.69
CA LYS A 60 -8.19 -7.31 -5.06
C LYS A 60 -8.76 -5.96 -5.50
N ASP A 61 -9.53 -5.33 -4.62
CA ASP A 61 -10.33 -4.16 -4.93
C ASP A 61 -9.61 -2.84 -4.54
N ASP A 62 -8.48 -2.91 -3.84
CA ASP A 62 -7.66 -1.75 -3.46
C ASP A 62 -7.11 -1.03 -4.70
N ASP A 63 -7.44 0.25 -4.83
CA ASP A 63 -7.04 1.14 -5.90
C ASP A 63 -5.83 2.02 -5.52
N GLY A 64 -5.32 1.86 -4.29
CA GLY A 64 -4.21 2.64 -3.76
C GLY A 64 -4.56 4.08 -3.40
N GLU A 65 -5.85 4.45 -3.44
CA GLU A 65 -6.32 5.75 -2.98
C GLU A 65 -6.39 5.80 -1.43
N GLU A 66 -6.81 6.95 -0.89
CA GLU A 66 -6.90 7.15 0.55
C GLU A 66 -7.94 6.21 1.20
N PHE A 67 -7.52 5.44 2.20
CA PHE A 67 -8.42 4.64 3.02
C PHE A 67 -8.32 5.00 4.51
N PHE A 68 -9.44 4.90 5.22
CA PHE A 68 -9.50 5.19 6.65
C PHE A 68 -9.22 3.92 7.46
N MET A 69 -8.11 3.90 8.19
CA MET A 69 -7.86 2.90 9.21
C MET A 69 -8.51 3.30 10.53
N LEU A 70 -9.46 2.48 10.98
CA LEU A 70 -10.18 2.68 12.25
C LEU A 70 -9.74 1.65 13.27
N ASN A 71 -9.29 2.11 14.44
CA ASN A 71 -9.08 1.23 15.59
C ASN A 71 -10.37 1.14 16.42
N LEU A 72 -11.17 0.09 16.18
CA LEU A 72 -12.42 -0.14 16.89
C LEU A 72 -12.17 -0.92 18.18
N ASN A 73 -11.94 -0.20 19.28
CA ASN A 73 -11.84 -0.81 20.60
C ASN A 73 -13.24 -1.19 21.12
N ARG A 74 -13.46 -2.46 21.47
CA ARG A 74 -14.65 -2.90 22.18
C ARG A 74 -14.40 -2.78 23.68
N TYR A 75 -15.19 -1.95 24.36
CA TYR A 75 -15.27 -1.96 25.82
C TYR A 75 -16.25 -3.06 26.26
N GLU A 76 -15.74 -4.09 26.93
CA GLU A 76 -16.59 -4.99 27.70
C GLU A 76 -16.88 -4.31 29.03
N TYR A 77 -18.11 -3.83 29.22
CA TYR A 77 -18.58 -3.43 30.54
C TYR A 77 -18.76 -4.71 31.37
N ALA A 78 -18.13 -4.73 32.55
CA ALA A 78 -18.26 -5.79 33.54
C ALA A 78 -19.66 -5.82 34.18
#